data_AF-A0A7Y2DL03-F1
#
_entry.id   AF-A0A7Y2DL03-F1
#
_cell.length_a   1.000
_cell.length_b   1.000
_cell.length_c   1.000
_cell.angle_alpha   90.00
_cell.angle_beta   90.00
_cell.angle_gamma   90.00
#
_symmetry.space_group_name_H-M   'P 1'
#
loop_
_entity.id
_entity.type
_entity.pdbx_description
1 polymer ?
#
loop_
_entity_poly.entity_id
_entity_poly.type
_entity_poly.pdbx_seq_one_letter_code
_entity_poly.pdbx_strand_id
1 'polypeptide(L)'
;GLIIKNRTEDGASRYDFQYKNARGYKTTIEGLSHKFDPEYWNYAKLISGTLRHGMPIEKIVDLINSLQLDSEQINTWKNGVARALKRYVADGVTAKGQKCSNCKSTNLIYQEGCLTCTDCGSSKCG
;
A
#
# COMPACT_ATOMS: atom_id res chain seq x y z
N GLY A 1 -10.99 11.84 7.45
CA GLY A 1 -12.22 11.04 7.47
C GLY A 1 -12.15 10.05 8.61
N LEU A 2 -13.27 9.45 9.00
CA LEU A 2 -13.42 8.51 10.10
C LEU A 2 -14.15 7.27 9.59
N ILE A 3 -13.72 6.08 10.03
CA ILE A 3 -14.44 4.83 9.80
C ILE A 3 -15.34 4.58 11.01
N ILE A 4 -16.65 4.43 10.78
CA ILE A 4 -17.66 4.22 11.81
C ILE A 4 -18.22 2.81 11.64
N LYS A 5 -18.21 2.00 12.69
CA LYS A 5 -18.86 0.69 12.69
C LYS A 5 -20.31 0.84 13.15
N ASN A 6 -21.25 0.46 12.29
CA ASN A 6 -22.68 0.45 12.55
C ASN A 6 -23.24 -0.98 12.51
N ARG A 7 -24.41 -1.17 13.10
CA ARG A 7 -25.22 -2.40 12.96
C ARG A 7 -26.49 -2.08 12.18
N THR A 8 -26.81 -2.93 11.22
CA THR A 8 -28.06 -2.88 10.46
C THR A 8 -29.19 -3.53 11.25
N GLU A 9 -30.43 -3.32 10.80
CA GLU A 9 -31.65 -3.83 11.48
C GLU A 9 -31.69 -5.36 11.56
N ASP A 10 -31.06 -6.05 10.60
CA ASP A 10 -30.87 -7.51 10.56
C ASP A 10 -29.70 -8.02 11.44
N GLY A 11 -29.00 -7.12 12.16
CA GLY A 11 -27.91 -7.43 13.06
C GLY A 11 -26.52 -7.54 12.42
N ALA A 12 -26.41 -7.43 11.09
CA ALA A 12 -25.13 -7.42 10.40
C ALA A 12 -24.31 -6.17 10.76
N SER A 13 -22.98 -6.30 10.77
CA SER A 13 -22.08 -5.16 10.98
C SER A 13 -21.73 -4.51 9.65
N ARG A 14 -21.92 -3.20 9.52
CA ARG A 14 -21.47 -2.40 8.38
C ARG A 14 -20.45 -1.35 8.80
N TYR A 15 -19.57 -0.97 7.90
CA TYR A 15 -18.62 0.13 8.12
C TYR A 15 -18.97 1.30 7.19
N ASP A 16 -19.05 2.49 7.76
CA ASP A 16 -19.37 3.73 7.05
C ASP A 16 -18.14 4.65 7.06
N PHE A 17 -17.88 5.36 5.97
CA PHE A 17 -16.80 6.36 5.91
C PHE A 17 -17.38 7.77 5.98
N GLN A 18 -17.02 8.52 7.01
CA GLN A 18 -17.47 9.89 7.20
C GLN A 18 -16.32 10.87 6.99
N TYR A 19 -16.54 11.89 6.16
CA TYR A 19 -15.54 12.92 5.89
C TYR A 19 -16.21 14.27 5.63
N LYS A 20 -15.41 15.33 5.67
CA LYS A 20 -15.81 16.67 5.23
C LYS A 20 -15.41 16.79 3.76
N ASN A 21 -16.37 16.98 2.87
CA ASN A 21 -16.07 17.12 1.44
C ASN A 21 -15.41 18.47 1.13
N ALA A 22 -14.97 18.67 -0.12
CA ALA A 22 -14.29 19.91 -0.54
C ALA A 22 -15.12 21.19 -0.32
N ARG A 23 -16.46 21.07 -0.26
CA ARG A 23 -17.39 22.18 -0.01
C ARG A 23 -17.70 22.37 1.47
N GLY A 24 -17.07 21.59 2.35
CA GLY A 24 -17.22 21.71 3.79
C GLY A 24 -18.39 20.92 4.39
N TYR A 25 -19.15 20.16 3.61
CA TYR A 25 -20.28 19.40 4.13
C TYR A 25 -19.84 18.07 4.73
N LYS A 26 -20.51 17.67 5.81
CA LYS A 26 -20.41 16.32 6.37
C LYS A 26 -21.03 15.34 5.37
N THR A 27 -20.21 14.45 4.84
CA THR A 27 -20.63 13.39 3.90
C THR A 27 -20.34 12.04 4.53
N THR A 28 -21.32 11.14 4.48
CA THR A 28 -21.18 9.75 4.92
C THR A 28 -21.38 8.84 3.72
N ILE A 29 -20.40 7.99 3.45
CA ILE A 29 -20.53 6.87 2.52
C ILE A 29 -20.89 5.65 3.36
N GLU A 30 -22.18 5.31 3.36
CA GLU A 30 -22.69 4.15 4.08
C GLU A 30 -22.37 2.84 3.35
N GLY A 31 -22.24 1.77 4.13
CA GLY A 31 -22.01 0.43 3.60
C GLY A 31 -20.74 0.34 2.79
N LEU A 32 -19.68 1.04 3.23
CA LEU A 32 -18.39 1.10 2.56
C LEU A 32 -17.86 -0.31 2.23
N SER A 33 -18.06 -1.26 3.15
CA SER A 33 -17.69 -2.68 2.97
C SER A 33 -18.42 -3.39 1.82
N HIS A 34 -19.59 -2.91 1.41
CA HIS A 34 -20.38 -3.48 0.31
C HIS A 34 -20.21 -2.72 -1.00
N LYS A 35 -19.55 -1.56 -0.97
CA LYS A 35 -19.26 -0.75 -2.16
C LYS A 35 -17.97 -1.14 -2.86
N PHE A 36 -17.15 -1.98 -2.23
CA PHE A 36 -15.94 -2.50 -2.83
C PHE A 36 -16.16 -3.92 -3.33
N ASP A 37 -15.49 -4.22 -4.44
CA ASP A 37 -15.36 -5.59 -4.92
C ASP A 37 -14.77 -6.46 -3.79
N PRO A 38 -15.39 -7.61 -3.45
CA PRO A 38 -14.85 -8.55 -2.46
C PRO A 38 -13.38 -8.92 -2.69
N GLU A 39 -12.91 -8.94 -3.94
CA GLU A 39 -11.52 -9.18 -4.32
C GLU A 39 -10.59 -8.14 -3.68
N TYR A 40 -10.93 -6.84 -3.79
CA TYR A 40 -10.15 -5.74 -3.22
C TYR A 40 -10.12 -5.79 -1.68
N TRP A 41 -11.21 -6.26 -1.07
CA TRP A 41 -11.26 -6.44 0.37
C TRP A 41 -10.31 -7.53 0.86
N ASN A 42 -10.13 -8.60 0.09
CA ASN A 42 -9.17 -9.66 0.41
C ASN A 42 -7.73 -9.16 0.35
N TYR A 43 -7.38 -8.30 -0.62
CA TYR A 43 -6.06 -7.67 -0.67
C TYR A 43 -5.82 -6.72 0.49
N ALA A 44 -6.82 -5.91 0.85
CA ALA A 44 -6.72 -5.03 2.02
C ALA A 44 -6.51 -5.83 3.32
N LYS A 45 -7.20 -6.97 3.48
CA LYS A 45 -7.00 -7.90 4.61
C LYS A 45 -5.62 -8.52 4.61
N LEU A 46 -5.12 -8.99 3.46
CA LEU A 46 -3.78 -9.55 3.33
C LEU A 46 -2.72 -8.55 3.79
N ILE A 47 -2.74 -7.33 3.25
CA ILE A 47 -1.79 -6.27 3.58
C ILE A 47 -1.91 -5.85 5.04
N SER A 48 -3.14 -5.73 5.56
CA SER A 48 -3.36 -5.43 6.98
C SER A 48 -2.83 -6.52 7.89
N GLY A 49 -2.95 -7.79 7.49
CA GLY A 49 -2.43 -8.94 8.21
C GLY A 49 -0.90 -8.93 8.24
N THR A 50 -0.24 -8.72 7.10
CA THR A 50 1.23 -8.69 7.04
C THR A 50 1.81 -7.56 7.88
N LEU A 51 1.19 -6.38 7.84
CA LEU A 51 1.58 -5.25 8.70
C LEU A 51 1.36 -5.56 10.19
N ARG A 52 0.20 -6.09 10.56
CA ARG A 52 -0.14 -6.42 11.95
C ARG A 52 0.81 -7.45 12.56
N HIS A 53 1.23 -8.42 11.78
CA HIS A 53 2.14 -9.48 12.23
C HIS A 53 3.62 -9.14 12.09
N GLY A 54 3.94 -7.87 11.80
CA GLY A 54 5.32 -7.37 11.82
C GLY A 54 6.19 -7.91 10.70
N MET A 55 5.62 -8.25 9.54
CA MET A 55 6.42 -8.59 8.37
C MET A 55 7.28 -7.37 7.97
N PRO A 56 8.57 -7.56 7.65
CA PRO A 56 9.42 -6.45 7.21
C PRO A 56 8.82 -5.71 6.01
N ILE A 57 8.83 -4.38 6.03
CA ILE A 57 8.11 -3.56 5.05
C ILE A 57 8.58 -3.83 3.62
N GLU A 58 9.88 -4.06 3.40
CA GLU A 58 10.43 -4.42 2.10
C GLU A 58 9.84 -5.74 1.57
N LYS A 59 9.58 -6.71 2.45
CA LYS A 59 8.92 -7.97 2.10
C LYS A 59 7.45 -7.78 1.80
N ILE A 60 6.77 -6.88 2.51
CA ILE A 60 5.39 -6.51 2.20
C ILE A 60 5.32 -5.86 0.82
N VAL A 61 6.25 -4.95 0.50
CA VAL A 61 6.34 -4.31 -0.81
C VAL A 61 6.59 -5.34 -1.91
N ASP A 62 7.51 -6.29 -1.71
CA ASP A 62 7.77 -7.39 -2.65
C ASP A 62 6.51 -8.25 -2.87
N LEU A 63 5.83 -8.64 -1.79
CA LEU A 63 4.57 -9.39 -1.85
C LEU A 63 3.51 -8.64 -2.65
N ILE A 64 3.28 -7.37 -2.36
CA ILE A 64 2.31 -6.54 -3.07
C ILE A 64 2.68 -6.46 -4.55
N ASN A 65 3.95 -6.22 -4.90
CA ASN A 65 4.36 -6.18 -6.30
C ASN A 65 4.13 -7.51 -7.03
N SER A 66 4.24 -8.63 -6.32
CA SER A 66 4.06 -9.98 -6.87
C SER A 66 2.59 -10.38 -7.16
N LEU A 67 1.61 -9.65 -6.60
CA LEU A 67 0.20 -9.97 -6.83
C LEU A 67 -0.13 -9.86 -8.32
N GLN A 68 -0.67 -10.93 -8.91
CA GLN A 68 -1.23 -10.94 -10.25
C GLN A 68 -2.72 -10.65 -10.14
N LEU A 69 -3.15 -9.55 -10.75
CA LEU A 69 -4.49 -9.01 -10.63
C LEU A 69 -5.09 -8.79 -12.02
N ASP A 70 -6.38 -9.07 -12.17
CA ASP A 70 -7.03 -9.21 -13.48
C ASP A 70 -7.47 -7.87 -14.11
N SER A 71 -7.25 -6.76 -13.42
CA SER A 71 -7.68 -5.42 -13.86
C SER A 71 -6.54 -4.39 -13.83
N GLU A 72 -6.48 -3.53 -14.86
CA GLU A 72 -5.50 -2.44 -14.94
C GLU A 72 -5.70 -1.41 -13.81
N GLN A 73 -6.94 -1.17 -13.41
CA GLN A 73 -7.27 -0.23 -12.33
C GLN A 73 -6.67 -0.71 -11.00
N ILE A 74 -6.82 -2.00 -10.69
CA ILE A 74 -6.28 -2.55 -9.45
C ILE A 74 -4.75 -2.71 -9.50
N ASN A 75 -4.18 -2.95 -10.69
CA ASN A 75 -2.72 -2.89 -10.86
C ASN A 75 -2.17 -1.48 -10.58
N THR A 76 -2.87 -0.43 -10.99
CA THR A 76 -2.51 0.96 -10.66
C THR A 76 -2.60 1.23 -9.16
N TRP A 77 -3.67 0.77 -8.51
CA TRP A 77 -3.81 0.83 -7.05
C TRP A 77 -2.68 0.11 -6.33
N LYS A 78 -2.37 -1.15 -6.71
CA LYS A 78 -1.28 -1.97 -6.15
C LYS A 78 0.05 -1.24 -6.19
N ASN A 79 0.37 -0.64 -7.34
CA ASN A 79 1.57 0.18 -7.52
C ASN A 79 1.58 1.40 -6.59
N GLY A 80 0.43 2.05 -6.40
CA GLY A 80 0.27 3.15 -5.45
C GLY A 80 0.53 2.73 -3.99
N VAL A 81 -0.02 1.60 -3.56
CA VAL A 81 0.20 1.07 -2.20
C VAL A 81 1.67 0.70 -1.99
N ALA A 82 2.29 0.02 -2.96
CA ALA A 82 3.71 -0.34 -2.88
C ALA A 82 4.61 0.91 -2.75
N ARG A 83 4.34 1.98 -3.52
CA ARG A 83 5.06 3.26 -3.39
C ARG A 83 4.85 3.91 -2.02
N ALA A 84 3.63 3.93 -1.51
CA ALA A 84 3.35 4.49 -0.19
C ALA A 84 4.12 3.77 0.94
N LEU A 85 4.21 2.43 0.86
CA LEU A 85 4.89 1.62 1.86
C LEU A 85 6.42 1.69 1.77
N LYS A 86 7.00 1.89 0.59
CA LYS A 86 8.46 1.99 0.42
C LYS A 86 9.12 3.03 1.32
N ARG A 87 8.42 4.12 1.64
CA ARG A 87 8.92 5.19 2.53
C ARG A 87 9.12 4.75 3.97
N TYR A 88 8.56 3.60 4.35
CA TYR A 88 8.67 3.03 5.70
C TYR A 88 9.67 1.86 5.75
N VAL A 89 10.36 1.57 4.66
CA VAL A 89 11.50 0.64 4.68
C VAL A 89 12.64 1.31 5.44
N ALA A 90 13.26 0.58 6.38
CA ALA A 90 14.36 1.10 7.16
C ALA A 90 15.58 1.41 6.29
N ASP A 91 16.32 2.45 6.67
CA ASP A 91 17.55 2.83 5.98
C ASP A 91 18.61 1.73 6.08
N GLY A 92 19.38 1.56 5.00
CA GLY A 92 20.42 0.55 4.89
C GLY A 92 19.93 -0.83 4.44
N VAL A 93 18.60 -1.05 4.32
CA VAL A 93 18.06 -2.32 3.80
C VAL A 93 18.46 -2.50 2.33
N THR A 94 19.11 -3.62 2.01
CA THR A 94 19.53 -3.93 0.64
C THR A 94 18.34 -4.31 -0.23
N ALA A 95 18.20 -3.65 -1.38
CA ALA A 95 17.18 -3.96 -2.37
C ALA A 95 17.60 -5.17 -3.23
N LYS A 96 17.30 -6.36 -2.73
CA LYS A 96 17.61 -7.62 -3.42
C LYS A 96 16.82 -7.75 -4.73
N GLY A 97 17.48 -8.26 -5.77
CA GLY A 97 16.85 -8.54 -7.07
C GLY A 97 16.66 -7.32 -7.99
N GLN A 98 17.06 -6.13 -7.56
CA GLN A 98 17.05 -4.93 -8.39
C GLN A 98 18.46 -4.58 -8.87
N LYS A 99 18.53 -3.90 -10.02
CA LYS A 99 19.78 -3.37 -10.57
C LYS A 99 19.65 -1.87 -10.75
N CYS A 100 20.73 -1.16 -10.45
CA CYS A 100 20.83 0.27 -10.66
C CYS A 100 20.55 0.59 -12.14
N SER A 101 19.65 1.53 -12.40
CA SER A 101 19.33 1.96 -13.76
C SER A 101 20.52 2.62 -14.45
N ASN A 102 21.39 3.30 -13.68
CA ASN A 102 22.54 4.05 -14.15
C ASN A 102 23.77 3.16 -14.43
N CYS A 103 24.24 2.39 -13.42
CA CYS A 103 25.49 1.61 -13.52
C CYS A 103 25.30 0.09 -13.54
N LYS A 104 24.06 -0.42 -13.50
CA LYS A 104 23.70 -1.86 -13.46
C LYS A 104 24.20 -2.65 -12.24
N SER A 105 24.83 -1.99 -11.26
CA SER A 105 25.19 -2.60 -9.99
C SER A 105 23.97 -3.13 -9.22
N THR A 106 24.18 -4.19 -8.44
CA THR A 106 23.21 -4.75 -7.48
C THR A 106 23.33 -4.14 -6.09
N ASN A 107 24.30 -3.25 -5.86
CA ASN A 107 24.53 -2.59 -4.58
C ASN A 107 23.57 -1.41 -4.42
N LEU A 108 22.31 -1.75 -4.19
CA LEU A 108 21.21 -0.83 -3.97
C LEU A 108 20.71 -0.95 -2.53
N ILE A 109 20.55 0.18 -1.85
CA ILE A 109 20.01 0.27 -0.49
C ILE A 109 18.83 1.22 -0.46
N TYR A 110 17.90 1.00 0.46
CA TYR A 110 16.91 2.00 0.82
C TYR A 110 17.54 3.03 1.75
N GLN A 111 17.38 4.31 1.44
CA GLN A 111 17.87 5.42 2.24
C GLN A 111 16.94 6.62 2.08
N GLU A 112 16.46 7.17 3.20
CA GLU A 112 15.50 8.27 3.26
C GLU A 112 14.23 8.01 2.41
N GLY A 113 13.80 6.74 2.35
CA GLY A 113 12.66 6.32 1.55
C GLY A 113 12.91 6.27 0.03
N CYS A 114 14.15 6.45 -0.43
CA CYS A 114 14.56 6.32 -1.82
C CYS A 114 15.49 5.12 -2.03
N LEU A 115 15.54 4.63 -3.26
CA LEU A 115 16.44 3.55 -3.66
C LEU A 115 17.77 4.16 -4.14
N THR A 116 18.84 3.99 -3.37
CA THR A 116 20.15 4.58 -3.59
C THR A 116 21.19 3.53 -3.96
N CYS A 117 21.99 3.81 -5.00
CA CYS A 117 23.10 2.96 -5.41
C CYS A 117 24.40 3.40 -4.72
N THR A 118 25.04 2.50 -3.99
CA THR A 118 26.29 2.81 -3.28
C THR A 118 27.50 2.89 -4.20
N ASP A 119 27.41 2.35 -5.43
CA ASP A 119 28.55 2.32 -6.36
C ASP A 119 28.65 3.56 -7.24
N CYS A 120 27.51 4.14 -7.65
CA CYS A 120 27.50 5.33 -8.52
C CYS A 120 26.72 6.53 -7.94
N GLY A 121 26.17 6.42 -6.73
CA GLY A 121 25.46 7.51 -6.06
C GLY A 121 24.09 7.84 -6.65
N SER A 122 23.62 7.13 -7.69
CA SER A 122 22.30 7.40 -8.26
C SER A 122 21.20 7.06 -7.25
N SER A 123 20.23 7.95 -7.06
CA SER A 123 19.05 7.72 -6.24
C SER A 123 17.77 7.78 -7.07
N LYS A 124 16.81 6.91 -6.76
CA LYS A 124 15.48 6.90 -7.36
C LYS A 124 14.43 6.88 -6.25
N CYS A 125 13.75 8.01 -6.11
CA CYS A 125 12.59 8.16 -5.25
C CYS A 125 11.31 7.82 -6.05
N GLY A 126 10.32 7.21 -5.39
CA GLY A 126 9.05 6.82 -6.02
C GLY A 126 7.94 6.70 -5.00
#